data_AF-A0A356FF46-F1
#
_entry.id   AF-A0A356FF46-F1
#
_cell.length_a   1.000
_cell.length_b   1.000
_cell.length_c   1.000
_cell.angle_alpha   90.00
_cell.angle_beta   90.00
_cell.angle_gamma   90.00
#
_symmetry.space_group_name_H-M   'P 1'
#
loop_
_entity.id
_entity.type
_entity.pdbx_description
1 polymer ?
#
loop_
_entity_poly.entity_id
_entity_poly.type
_entity_poly.pdbx_seq_one_letter_code
_entity_poly.pdbx_strand_id
1 'polypeptide(L)' 'MATTYGTSDFRKGLRVEFDGDPYLVVECEFRKPGKGSAIYTLKVK' A
#
# COMPACT_ATOMS: atom_id res chain seq x y z
N MET A 1 -9.39 -9.63 15.03
CA MET A 1 -8.30 -8.69 15.40
C MET A 1 -7.88 -7.97 14.12
N ALA A 2 -8.42 -6.78 13.87
CA ALA A 2 -8.05 -6.00 12.68
C ALA A 2 -6.61 -5.51 12.88
N THR A 3 -5.66 -6.11 12.15
CA THR A 3 -4.29 -5.63 12.12
C THR A 3 -4.29 -4.35 11.31
N THR A 4 -4.13 -3.21 11.98
CA THR A 4 -3.93 -1.92 11.32
C THR A 4 -2.61 -1.99 10.56
N TYR A 5 -2.66 -2.09 9.24
CA TYR A 5 -1.46 -2.06 8.40
C TYR A 5 -0.97 -0.61 8.32
N GLY A 6 0.28 -0.37 8.70
CA GLY A 6 0.93 0.93 8.53
C GLY A 6 1.40 1.10 7.09
N THR A 7 1.71 2.33 6.69
CA THR A 7 2.32 2.61 5.38
C THR A 7 3.67 1.90 5.19
N SER A 8 4.33 1.54 6.30
CA SER A 8 5.55 0.74 6.30
C SER A 8 5.35 -0.73 5.93
N ASP A 9 4.12 -1.24 6.01
CA ASP A 9 3.79 -2.64 5.69
C ASP A 9 3.48 -2.86 4.21
N PHE A 10 3.47 -1.79 3.41
CA PHE A 10 3.18 -1.85 1.99
C PHE A 10 4.29 -2.54 1.19
N ARG A 11 4.04 -3.80 0.85
CA ARG A 11 4.91 -4.65 0.03
C ARG A 11 4.11 -5.44 -0.98
N LYS A 12 4.78 -5.89 -2.04
CA LYS A 12 4.22 -6.83 -3.02
C LYS A 12 3.73 -8.10 -2.31
N GLY A 13 2.52 -8.53 -2.62
CA GLY A 13 1.87 -9.68 -1.99
C GLY A 13 1.07 -9.35 -0.72
N LEU A 14 1.05 -8.09 -0.28
CA LEU A 14 0.12 -7.66 0.77
C LEU A 14 -1.32 -7.76 0.23
N ARG A 15 -2.19 -8.38 1.03
CA ARG A 15 -3.64 -8.36 0.78
C ARG A 15 -4.24 -7.18 1.52
N VAL A 16 -4.88 -6.29 0.79
CA VAL A 16 -5.54 -5.11 1.31
C VAL A 16 -7.03 -5.24 1.04
N GLU A 17 -7.86 -4.87 2.00
CA GLU A 17 -9.30 -4.76 1.77
C GLU A 17 -9.59 -3.31 1.38
N PHE A 18 -10.25 -3.12 0.25
CA PHE A 18 -10.66 -1.79 -0.23
C PHE A 18 -12.12 -1.88 -0.64
N ASP A 19 -12.97 -1.02 -0.06
CA ASP A 19 -14.42 -1.01 -0.29
C ASP A 19 -15.15 -2.34 0.04
N GLY A 20 -14.55 -3.17 0.90
CA GLY A 20 -15.08 -4.50 1.26
C GLY A 20 -14.59 -5.63 0.36
N ASP A 21 -13.84 -5.33 -0.70
CA ASP A 21 -13.23 -6.32 -1.58
C ASP A 21 -11.75 -6.54 -1.26
N PRO A 22 -11.28 -7.81 -1.25
CA PRO A 22 -9.88 -8.12 -1.03
C PRO A 22 -9.07 -7.96 -2.32
N TYR A 23 -8.13 -7.04 -2.31
CA TYR A 23 -7.17 -6.83 -3.39
C TYR A 23 -5.77 -7.32 -3.02
N LEU A 24 -5.01 -7.74 -4.03
CA LEU A 24 -3.62 -8.11 -3.88
C LEU A 24 -2.71 -7.01 -4.44
N VAL A 25 -1.80 -6.49 -3.61
CA VAL A 25 -0.77 -5.56 -4.07
C VAL A 25 0.20 -6.30 -5.00
N VAL A 26 0.20 -5.93 -6.27
CA VAL A 26 1.10 -6.49 -7.30
C VAL A 26 2.37 -5.67 -7.48
N GLU A 27 2.29 -4.37 -7.21
CA GLU A 27 3.38 -3.42 -7.36
C GLU A 27 3.29 -2.36 -6.27
N CYS A 28 4.43 -1.97 -5.71
CA CYS A 28 4.52 -0.91 -4.71
C CYS A 28 5.65 0.03 -5.14
N GLU A 29 5.32 1.29 -5.35
CA GLU A 29 6.26 2.31 -5.76
C GLU A 29 6.33 3.42 -4.71
N PHE A 30 7.53 3.66 -4.21
CA PHE A 30 7.79 4.72 -3.24
C PHE A 30 8.40 5.92 -3.93
N ARG A 31 7.77 7.08 -3.79
CA ARG A 31 8.25 8.35 -4.35
C ARG A 31 8.38 9.38 -3.23
N LYS A 32 9.50 10.11 -3.19
CA LYS A 32 9.71 11.21 -2.25
C LYS A 32 10.20 12.46 -3.00
N PRO A 33 9.29 13.38 -3.40
CA PRO A 33 9.66 14.56 -4.16
C PRO A 33 10.34 15.59 -3.26
N GLY A 34 11.66 15.47 -3.08
CA GLY A 34 12.49 16.44 -2.37
C GLY A 34 11.99 16.76 -0.96
N LYS A 35 11.42 17.97 -0.78
CA LYS A 35 10.87 18.47 0.50
C LYS A 35 9.43 18.03 0.80
N GLY A 36 8.78 17.30 -0.11
CA GLY A 36 7.42 16.81 0.08
C GLY A 36 7.32 15.55 0.93
N SER A 37 6.09 15.21 1.33
CA SER A 37 5.77 13.96 2.01
C SER A 37 6.09 12.76 1.12
N ALA A 38 6.43 11.64 1.74
CA ALA A 38 6.59 10.37 1.05
C ALA A 38 5.23 9.88 0.54
N ILE A 39 5.21 9.41 -0.71
CA ILE A 39 4.02 8.90 -1.39
C ILE A 39 4.28 7.44 -1.74
N TYR A 40 3.32 6.57 -1.39
CA TYR A 40 3.28 5.19 -1.82
C TYR A 40 2.18 5.03 -2.87
N THR A 41 2.55 4.53 -4.05
CA THR A 41 1.60 4.16 -5.10
C THR A 41 1.54 2.64 -5.15
N LEU A 42 0.38 2.08 -4.83
CA LEU A 42 0.13 0.64 -4.84
C LEU A 42 -0.69 0.31 -6.07
N LYS A 43 -0.19 -0.61 -6.90
CA LYS A 43 -1.02 -1.26 -7.90
C LYS A 43 -1.61 -2.52 -7.27
N VAL A 44 -2.92 -2.63 -7.35
CA VAL A 44 -3.68 -3.74 -6.77
C VAL A 44 -4.52 -4.40 -7.86
N LYS A 45 -4.78 -5.70 -7.70
CA LYS A 45 -5.68 -6.48 -8.57
C LYS A 45 -6.60 -7.35 -7.75
#